data_AF-A0A377NEC7-F1
#
_entry.id   AF-A0A377NEC7-F1
#
_cell.length_a   1.000
_cell.length_b   1.000
_cell.length_c   1.000
_cell.angle_alpha   90.00
_cell.angle_beta   90.00
_cell.angle_gamma   90.00
#
_symmetry.space_group_name_H-M   'P 1'
#
loop_
_entity.id
_entity.type
_entity.pdbx_description
1 polymer ?
#
loop_
_entity_poly.entity_id
_entity_poly.type
_entity_poly.pdbx_seq_one_letter_code
_entity_poly.pdbx_strand_id
1 'polypeptide(L)'
;MLDTLKAALMEEKQMEMALRASETLLEFDPEDPYEIRDRGLIYAHLDCNHVALSDLNYFVEQCPEDPISEVIKVQIHAIEHKQVTLH
;
A
#
# COMPACT_ATOMS: atom_id res chain seq x y z
N MET A 1 -1.71 18.40 4.00
CA MET A 1 -1.41 18.33 5.46
C MET A 1 -1.51 16.89 5.94
N LEU A 2 -2.59 16.17 5.61
CA LEU A 2 -2.72 14.74 5.87
C LEU A 2 -1.68 13.90 5.12
N ASP A 3 -1.35 14.21 3.86
CA ASP A 3 -0.29 13.50 3.12
C ASP A 3 1.08 13.58 3.81
N THR A 4 1.44 14.79 4.26
CA THR A 4 2.68 15.03 5.00
C THR A 4 2.70 14.30 6.33
N LEU A 5 1.56 14.25 7.03
CA LEU A 5 1.42 13.49 8.27
C LEU A 5 1.56 11.99 8.01
N LYS A 6 0.88 11.45 6.99
CA LYS A 6 0.99 10.05 6.57
C LYS A 6 2.44 9.69 6.29
N ALA A 7 3.13 10.48 5.46
CA ALA A 7 4.53 10.26 5.12
C ALA A 7 5.42 10.24 6.37
N ALA A 8 5.28 11.22 7.28
CA ALA A 8 6.04 11.26 8.53
C ALA A 8 5.78 10.04 9.43
N LEU A 9 4.51 9.59 9.53
CA LEU A 9 4.15 8.41 10.30
C LEU A 9 4.72 7.13 9.69
N MET A 10 4.75 7.01 8.36
CA MET A 10 5.40 5.89 7.66
C MET A 10 6.91 5.88 7.91
N GLU A 11 7.57 7.04 7.83
CA GLU A 11 9.01 7.19 8.11
C GLU A 11 9.36 6.80 9.55
N GLU A 12 8.53 7.20 10.52
CA GLU A 12 8.66 6.83 11.94
C GLU A 12 8.16 5.42 12.26
N LYS A 13 7.68 4.68 11.25
CA LYS A 13 7.12 3.32 11.37
C LYS A 13 5.89 3.22 12.29
N GLN A 14 5.17 4.31 12.48
CA GLN A 14 3.89 4.35 13.19
C GLN A 14 2.76 3.90 12.25
N MET A 15 2.83 2.65 11.78
CA MET A 15 2.03 2.17 10.65
C MET A 15 0.52 2.17 10.90
N GLU A 16 0.06 1.90 12.12
CA GLU A 16 -1.37 1.99 12.45
C GLU A 16 -1.91 3.42 12.36
N MET A 17 -1.09 4.42 12.72
CA MET A 17 -1.47 5.83 12.60
C MET A 17 -1.37 6.30 11.15
N ALA A 18 -0.35 5.84 10.42
CA ALA A 18 -0.24 6.09 8.99
C ALA A 18 -1.45 5.53 8.22
N LEU A 19 -1.91 4.32 8.60
CA LEU A 19 -3.10 3.70 8.02
C LEU A 19 -4.34 4.58 8.20
N ARG A 20 -4.58 5.08 9.42
CA ARG A 20 -5.73 5.98 9.67
C ARG A 20 -5.64 7.27 8.86
N ALA A 21 -4.44 7.83 8.70
CA ALA A 21 -4.26 9.01 7.86
C ALA A 21 -4.57 8.72 6.39
N SER A 22 -4.12 7.57 5.88
CA SER A 22 -4.40 7.08 4.52
C SER A 22 -5.89 6.81 4.30
N GLU A 23 -6.55 6.13 5.23
CA GLU A 23 -8.01 5.88 5.19
C GLU A 23 -8.80 7.20 5.17
N THR A 24 -8.37 8.19 5.97
CA THR A 24 -8.98 9.53 5.97
C THR A 24 -8.77 10.24 4.62
N LEU A 25 -7.61 10.08 3.98
CA LEU A 25 -7.36 10.64 2.64
C LEU A 25 -8.29 10.02 1.59
N LEU A 26 -8.51 8.71 1.66
CA LEU A 26 -9.44 7.98 0.78
C LEU A 26 -10.91 8.33 1.01
N GLU A 27 -11.29 8.93 2.14
CA GLU A 27 -12.65 9.48 2.29
C GLU A 27 -12.89 10.69 1.36
N PHE A 28 -11.84 11.41 0.97
CA PHE A 28 -11.94 12.56 0.05
C PHE A 28 -11.86 12.14 -1.42
N ASP A 29 -11.03 11.16 -1.74
CA ASP A 29 -10.93 10.56 -3.07
C ASP A 29 -10.79 9.02 -2.97
N PRO A 30 -11.92 8.28 -2.97
CA PRO A 30 -11.91 6.84 -2.73
C PRO A 30 -11.22 6.00 -3.81
N GLU A 31 -11.01 6.56 -5.00
CA GLU A 31 -10.47 5.83 -6.15
C GLU A 31 -9.03 6.24 -6.49
N ASP A 32 -8.42 7.15 -5.71
CA ASP A 32 -7.04 7.60 -5.92
C ASP A 32 -6.07 6.41 -5.88
N PRO A 33 -5.48 6.01 -7.03
CA PRO A 33 -4.62 4.85 -7.08
C PRO A 33 -3.34 5.05 -6.26
N TYR A 34 -2.84 6.28 -6.13
CA TYR A 34 -1.61 6.57 -5.39
C TYR A 34 -1.81 6.41 -3.88
N GLU A 35 -2.97 6.82 -3.37
CA GLU A 35 -3.31 6.64 -1.96
C GLU A 35 -3.63 5.16 -1.65
N ILE A 36 -4.35 4.48 -2.55
CA ILE A 36 -4.59 3.03 -2.42
C ILE A 36 -3.27 2.26 -2.42
N ARG A 37 -2.31 2.61 -3.28
CA ARG A 37 -0.95 2.04 -3.25
C ARG A 37 -0.30 2.23 -1.87
N ASP A 38 -0.30 3.45 -1.34
CA ASP A 38 0.33 3.75 -0.06
C ASP A 38 -0.34 2.94 1.08
N ARG A 39 -1.67 2.80 1.07
CA ARG A 39 -2.40 1.92 1.99
C ARG A 39 -1.97 0.46 1.85
N GLY A 40 -1.79 -0.03 0.63
CA GLY A 40 -1.26 -1.37 0.35
C GLY A 40 0.13 -1.59 0.93
N LEU A 41 1.03 -0.61 0.82
CA LEU A 41 2.36 -0.67 1.44
C LEU A 41 2.29 -0.69 2.98
N ILE A 42 1.40 0.11 3.56
CA ILE A 42 1.16 0.13 5.01
C ILE A 42 0.63 -1.24 5.49
N TYR A 43 -0.34 -1.82 4.80
CA TYR A 43 -0.85 -3.16 5.12
C TYR A 43 0.24 -4.24 5.03
N ALA A 44 1.12 -4.18 4.02
CA ALA A 44 2.24 -5.11 3.90
C ALA A 44 3.21 -5.00 5.10
N HIS A 45 3.47 -3.78 5.57
CA HIS A 45 4.28 -3.54 6.77
C HIS A 45 3.63 -4.06 8.06
N LEU A 46 2.30 -4.12 8.11
CA LEU A 46 1.50 -4.68 9.20
C LEU A 46 1.24 -6.19 9.04
N ASP A 47 1.96 -6.87 8.11
CA ASP A 47 1.78 -8.28 7.75
C ASP A 47 0.35 -8.67 7.32
N CYS A 48 -0.45 -7.68 6.92
CA CYS A 48 -1.81 -7.84 6.40
C CYS A 48 -1.79 -8.11 4.89
N ASN A 49 -1.08 -9.18 4.51
CA ASN A 49 -0.66 -9.42 3.12
C ASN A 49 -1.81 -9.59 2.12
N HIS A 50 -2.93 -10.22 2.52
CA HIS A 50 -4.06 -10.43 1.60
C HIS A 50 -4.67 -9.09 1.12
N VAL A 51 -4.93 -8.17 2.05
CA VAL A 51 -5.46 -6.84 1.73
C VAL A 51 -4.41 -5.94 1.08
N ALA A 52 -3.13 -6.05 1.51
CA ALA A 52 -2.03 -5.37 0.84
C ALA A 52 -1.95 -5.72 -0.65
N LEU A 53 -2.02 -7.00 -1.00
CA LEU A 53 -2.00 -7.46 -2.39
C LEU A 53 -3.18 -6.91 -3.20
N SER A 54 -4.36 -6.82 -2.61
CA SER A 54 -5.53 -6.24 -3.29
C SER A 54 -5.28 -4.78 -3.68
N ASP A 55 -4.80 -3.97 -2.74
CA ASP A 55 -4.52 -2.54 -2.96
C ASP A 55 -3.37 -2.32 -3.96
N LEU A 56 -2.29 -3.09 -3.84
CA LEU A 56 -1.13 -2.96 -4.74
C LEU A 56 -1.46 -3.41 -6.17
N ASN A 57 -2.28 -4.46 -6.34
CA ASN A 57 -2.74 -4.87 -7.66
C ASN A 57 -3.64 -3.81 -8.29
N TYR A 58 -4.55 -3.19 -7.51
CA TYR A 58 -5.37 -2.08 -8.00
C TYR A 58 -4.49 -0.95 -8.56
N PHE A 59 -3.43 -0.54 -7.85
CA PHE A 59 -2.51 0.47 -8.35
C PHE A 59 -1.86 0.07 -9.70
N VAL A 60 -1.38 -1.17 -9.82
CA VAL A 60 -0.76 -1.66 -11.06
C VAL A 60 -1.76 -1.69 -12.22
N GLU A 61 -3.01 -2.03 -11.97
CA GLU A 61 -4.09 -2.04 -12.96
C GLU A 61 -4.48 -0.62 -13.42
N GLN A 62 -4.56 0.34 -12.48
CA GLN A 62 -4.94 1.73 -12.79
C GLN A 62 -3.78 2.57 -13.37
N CYS A 63 -2.54 2.25 -13.01
CA CYS A 63 -1.34 2.99 -13.42
C CYS A 63 -0.33 2.11 -14.18
N PRO A 64 -0.71 1.44 -15.28
CA PRO A 64 0.15 0.44 -15.94
C PRO A 64 1.41 1.03 -16.58
N GLU A 65 1.39 2.32 -16.94
CA GLU A 65 2.51 3.04 -17.55
C GLU A 65 3.36 3.82 -16.53
N ASP A 66 2.95 3.86 -15.26
CA ASP A 66 3.74 4.53 -14.21
C ASP A 66 5.02 3.72 -13.95
N PRO A 67 6.23 4.33 -14.02
CA PRO A 67 7.48 3.63 -13.78
C PRO A 67 7.55 2.92 -12.42
N ILE A 68 6.82 3.42 -11.41
CA ILE A 68 6.80 2.79 -10.09
C ILE A 68 6.01 1.47 -10.08
N SER A 69 5.13 1.23 -11.06
CA SER A 69 4.35 0.00 -11.16
C SER A 69 5.22 -1.24 -11.30
N GLU A 70 6.38 -1.15 -11.96
CA GLU A 70 7.33 -2.27 -12.00
C GLU A 70 7.93 -2.59 -10.61
N VAL A 71 8.18 -1.55 -9.79
CA VAL A 71 8.64 -1.73 -8.41
C VAL A 71 7.54 -2.36 -7.56
N ILE A 72 6.29 -1.91 -7.73
CA ILE A 72 5.13 -2.49 -7.02
C ILE A 72 4.89 -3.95 -7.42
N LYS A 73 5.03 -4.32 -8.70
CA LYS A 73 4.95 -5.73 -9.15
C LYS A 73 6.00 -6.62 -8.47
N VAL A 74 7.24 -6.13 -8.31
CA VAL A 74 8.27 -6.87 -7.56
C VAL A 74 7.88 -7.05 -6.10
N GLN A 75 7.29 -6.04 -5.46
CA GLN A 75 6.81 -6.14 -4.08
C GLN A 75 5.63 -7.12 -3.94
N ILE A 76 4.66 -7.09 -4.87
CA ILE A 76 3.56 -8.05 -4.94
C ILE A 76 4.12 -9.48 -4.96
N HIS A 77 5.05 -9.77 -5.87
CA HIS A 77 5.68 -11.09 -5.93
C HIS A 77 6.40 -11.44 -4.63
N ALA A 78 7.14 -10.52 -4.00
CA ALA A 78 7.81 -10.79 -2.74
C ALA A 78 6.82 -11.18 -1.62
N ILE A 79 5.66 -10.51 -1.56
CA ILE A 79 4.61 -10.78 -0.57
C ILE A 79 3.96 -12.15 -0.83
N GLU A 80 3.62 -12.47 -2.08
CA GLU A 80 3.04 -13.77 -2.47
C GLU A 80 3.95 -14.95 -2.09
N HIS A 81 5.26 -14.82 -2.33
CA HIS A 81 6.22 -15.89 -2.04
C HIS A 81 6.48 -16.07 -0.54
N LYS A 82 6.25 -15.04 0.29
CA LYS A 82 6.31 -15.14 1.76
C LYS A 82 5.19 -16.02 2.33
N GLN A 83 4.05 -16.15 1.62
CA GLN A 83 2.90 -16.94 2.07
C GLN A 83 3.05 -18.45 1.81
N VAL A 84 4.00 -18.89 0.97
CA VAL A 84 4.19 -20.32 0.67
C VAL A 84 5.11 -20.96 1.73
N THR A 85 4.59 -21.18 2.94
CA THR A 85 5.12 -22.20 3.84
C THR A 85 4.14 -23.36 3.84
N LEU A 86 4.43 -24.39 3.05
CA LEU A 86 3.68 -25.66 3.10
C LEU A 86 4.14 -26.42 4.35
N HIS A 87 3.21 -26.64 5.29
CA HIS A 87 3.37 -27.54 6.44
C HIS A 87 2.97 -28.97 6.10
#